data_AF-A0A3R9YCR2-F1
#
_entry.id   AF-A0A3R9YCR2-F1
#
_cell.length_a   1.000
_cell.length_b   1.000
_cell.length_c   1.000
_cell.angle_alpha   90.00
_cell.angle_beta   90.00
_cell.angle_gamma   90.00
#
_symmetry.space_group_name_H-M   'P 1'
#
loop_
_entity.id
_entity.type
_entity.pdbx_description
1 polymer ?
#
loop_
_entity_poly.entity_id
_entity_poly.type
_entity_poly.pdbx_seq_one_letter_code
_entity_poly.pdbx_strand_id
1 'polypeptide(L)'
;MRPLIAAALALATGSAQAADPAELVDAIDRADTVRMTRLVAERFGGAGISINEGLVWMYQPFDRVLNWYNHVTDAILIAEMPRAGEAETYWSGWSTLLTGGAWDWRPFFEDADEALRLARFNQFFLAAHEYGHAVTYRYDPGHEERWDGSINCREYLADRLAAAMLDELAEEDAAFGGLRDRYRSLIAEINAHIAPADRYDPPDFAAIEADCRIMDVRQPTVSTLTPYASAFFARQTTLLAQDLPPLADLHAAHLRPWWDERRLPDSGRAGAVTTLAPVEGLDGAAPAVLADGTSRALIFAPDGSLMVVEERVEVIDGRVHAGFALGRVGEPIEIVMPFGPLDGPADPAGIDNSRSVAVAGPDRLLVLNDGFGLGDENVFLIDLRRGRDGWAPRIVRIDAREATGTRVLTDAAGGIHVLVQDRAAATDGQRRWRHLRLDAETLGTTGETPLSTEIAGTPVAVGLDGSLVLQDGAQLAIAAPGEAPLALAGGLRRF
;
A
#
# COMPACT_ATOMS: atom_id res chain seq x y z
N MET A 1 -12.49 -47.36 -22.85
CA MET A 1 -11.34 -46.50 -23.19
C MET A 1 -11.87 -45.08 -23.33
N ARG A 2 -11.47 -44.03 -22.62
CA ARG A 2 -10.62 -43.73 -21.45
C ARG A 2 -11.34 -42.55 -20.75
N PRO A 3 -11.28 -42.41 -19.43
CA PRO A 3 -11.89 -41.27 -18.74
C PRO A 3 -11.02 -40.03 -18.94
N LEU A 4 -11.63 -38.87 -19.21
CA LEU A 4 -10.97 -37.57 -19.12
C LEU A 4 -11.06 -37.11 -17.67
N ILE A 5 -9.91 -37.19 -17.00
CA ILE A 5 -9.67 -36.78 -15.62
C ILE A 5 -9.85 -35.27 -15.54
N ALA A 6 -10.71 -34.83 -14.62
CA ALA A 6 -10.81 -33.45 -14.17
C ALA A 6 -9.46 -33.01 -13.58
N ALA A 7 -8.80 -32.05 -14.22
CA ALA A 7 -7.69 -31.34 -13.61
C ALA A 7 -8.28 -30.34 -12.62
N ALA A 8 -8.36 -30.74 -11.36
CA ALA A 8 -8.51 -29.82 -10.25
C ALA A 8 -7.26 -28.93 -10.23
N LEU A 9 -7.39 -27.67 -10.62
CA LEU A 9 -6.42 -26.64 -10.26
C LEU A 9 -6.54 -26.47 -8.74
N ALA A 10 -5.66 -27.15 -8.01
CA ALA A 10 -5.36 -26.75 -6.64
C ALA A 10 -4.74 -25.36 -6.74
N LEU A 11 -5.52 -24.33 -6.40
CA LEU A 11 -4.96 -23.05 -5.99
C LEU A 11 -4.15 -23.34 -4.73
N ALA A 12 -2.85 -23.54 -4.92
CA ALA A 12 -1.92 -23.50 -3.82
C ALA A 12 -2.13 -22.16 -3.13
N THR A 13 -2.62 -22.18 -1.89
CA THR A 13 -2.33 -21.14 -0.91
C THR A 13 -0.82 -21.23 -0.64
N GLY A 14 -0.02 -20.84 -1.62
CA GLY A 14 1.41 -20.71 -1.47
C GLY A 14 1.62 -19.59 -0.47
N SER A 15 2.07 -19.96 0.73
CA SER A 15 2.94 -19.09 1.50
C SER A 15 3.95 -18.51 0.51
N ALA A 16 3.98 -17.18 0.34
CA ALA A 16 4.98 -16.53 -0.48
C ALA A 16 6.35 -17.08 -0.04
N GLN A 17 6.97 -17.89 -0.90
CA GLN A 17 8.22 -18.54 -0.54
C GLN A 17 9.28 -17.46 -0.54
N ALA A 18 10.00 -17.30 0.58
CA ALA A 18 11.10 -16.35 0.68
C ALA A 18 12.09 -16.58 -0.49
N ALA A 19 12.55 -15.50 -1.11
CA ALA A 19 13.46 -15.55 -2.26
C ALA A 19 14.75 -16.32 -1.93
N ASP A 20 15.17 -17.28 -2.75
CA ASP A 20 16.39 -18.09 -2.51
C ASP A 20 17.64 -17.20 -2.31
N PRO A 21 18.47 -17.39 -1.24
CA PRO A 21 19.68 -16.59 -1.06
C PRO A 21 20.60 -16.62 -2.29
N ALA A 22 20.69 -17.75 -2.98
CA ALA A 22 21.53 -17.90 -4.16
C ALA A 22 21.10 -16.97 -5.31
N GLU A 23 19.79 -16.71 -5.45
CA GLU A 23 19.31 -15.74 -6.45
C GLU A 23 19.69 -14.31 -6.11
N LEU A 24 19.70 -13.97 -4.83
CA LEU A 24 20.09 -12.65 -4.35
C LEU A 24 21.61 -12.44 -4.50
N VAL A 25 22.43 -13.46 -4.22
CA VAL A 25 23.87 -13.44 -4.54
C VAL A 25 24.09 -13.27 -6.04
N ASP A 26 23.38 -14.01 -6.90
CA ASP A 26 23.49 -13.87 -8.36
C ASP A 26 23.10 -12.45 -8.83
N ALA A 27 22.05 -11.86 -8.26
CA ALA A 27 21.67 -10.48 -8.57
C ALA A 27 22.76 -9.47 -8.17
N ILE A 28 23.36 -9.64 -6.98
CA ILE A 28 24.49 -8.83 -6.51
C ILE A 28 25.70 -9.01 -7.44
N ASP A 29 26.07 -10.24 -7.77
CA ASP A 29 27.25 -10.53 -8.60
C ASP A 29 27.08 -10.05 -10.06
N ARG A 30 25.84 -9.89 -10.54
CA ARG A 30 25.54 -9.36 -11.89
C ARG A 30 25.26 -7.86 -11.93
N ALA A 31 25.26 -7.16 -10.79
CA ALA A 31 24.80 -5.77 -10.69
C ALA A 31 23.37 -5.57 -11.23
N ASP A 32 22.47 -6.54 -10.99
CA ASP A 32 21.07 -6.47 -11.38
C ASP A 32 20.24 -5.77 -10.29
N THR A 33 20.25 -4.44 -10.29
CA THR A 33 19.59 -3.61 -9.26
C THR A 33 18.09 -3.91 -9.16
N VAL A 34 17.42 -4.07 -10.30
CA VAL A 34 15.96 -4.31 -10.35
C VAL A 34 15.62 -5.68 -9.78
N ARG A 35 16.41 -6.71 -10.11
CA ARG A 35 16.20 -8.04 -9.54
C ARG A 35 16.50 -8.06 -8.05
N MET A 36 17.56 -7.38 -7.60
CA MET A 36 17.93 -7.30 -6.18
C MET A 36 16.81 -6.65 -5.35
N THR A 37 16.27 -5.50 -5.76
CA THR A 37 15.22 -4.80 -5.00
C THR A 37 13.92 -5.60 -4.91
N ARG A 38 13.56 -6.34 -5.99
CA ARG A 38 12.45 -7.32 -5.96
C ARG A 38 12.69 -8.42 -4.93
N LEU A 39 13.88 -9.04 -4.95
CA LEU A 39 14.22 -10.14 -4.04
C LEU A 39 14.27 -9.69 -2.57
N VAL A 40 14.69 -8.45 -2.29
CA VAL A 40 14.59 -7.82 -0.96
C VAL A 40 13.13 -7.76 -0.51
N ALA A 41 12.23 -7.24 -1.35
CA ALA A 41 10.81 -7.17 -1.03
C ALA A 41 10.19 -8.57 -0.80
N GLU A 42 10.57 -9.56 -1.63
CA GLU A 42 10.13 -10.95 -1.48
C GLU A 42 10.63 -11.59 -0.17
N ARG A 43 11.83 -11.24 0.29
CA ARG A 43 12.35 -11.69 1.59
C ARG A 43 11.52 -11.17 2.76
N PHE A 44 11.22 -9.87 2.78
CA PHE A 44 10.29 -9.31 3.77
C PHE A 44 8.90 -9.99 3.67
N GLY A 45 8.38 -10.18 2.45
CA GLY A 45 7.11 -10.87 2.22
C GLY A 45 7.09 -12.31 2.74
N GLY A 46 8.17 -13.06 2.55
CA GLY A 46 8.33 -14.43 3.04
C GLY A 46 8.34 -14.55 4.57
N ALA A 47 8.77 -13.49 5.28
CA ALA A 47 8.70 -13.40 6.74
C ALA A 47 7.29 -13.11 7.29
N GLY A 48 6.26 -13.12 6.44
CA GLY A 48 4.88 -12.82 6.83
C GLY A 48 4.60 -11.33 7.02
N ILE A 49 5.49 -10.47 6.53
CA ILE A 49 5.32 -9.01 6.53
C ILE A 49 4.55 -8.63 5.27
N SER A 50 3.46 -7.88 5.43
CA SER A 50 2.71 -7.37 4.29
C SER A 50 3.55 -6.34 3.56
N ILE A 51 3.87 -6.64 2.31
CA ILE A 51 4.55 -5.73 1.40
C ILE A 51 3.59 -4.62 0.92
N ASN A 52 4.13 -3.43 0.62
CA ASN A 52 3.38 -2.37 -0.06
C ASN A 52 3.61 -2.51 -1.58
N GLU A 53 2.61 -2.96 -2.32
CA GLU A 53 2.71 -3.14 -3.78
C GLU A 53 2.63 -1.84 -4.56
N GLY A 54 2.17 -0.75 -3.92
CA GLY A 54 2.25 0.59 -4.46
C GLY A 54 3.64 1.23 -4.29
N LEU A 55 4.55 0.58 -3.56
CA LEU A 55 5.89 1.09 -3.32
C LEU A 55 6.67 1.17 -4.63
N VAL A 56 7.12 2.37 -4.98
CA VAL A 56 7.88 2.60 -6.22
C VAL A 56 9.37 2.63 -5.92
N TRP A 57 10.13 1.76 -6.59
CA TRP A 57 11.59 1.88 -6.63
C TRP A 57 12.01 2.84 -7.73
N MET A 58 12.70 3.90 -7.33
CA MET A 58 13.35 4.85 -8.22
C MET A 58 14.86 4.62 -8.17
N TYR A 59 15.50 4.68 -9.34
CA TYR A 59 16.93 4.41 -9.46
C TYR A 59 17.68 5.70 -9.79
N GLN A 60 18.79 5.90 -9.10
CA GLN A 60 19.74 7.00 -9.35
C GLN A 60 21.13 6.44 -9.69
N PRO A 61 22.04 7.27 -10.24
CA PRO A 61 23.38 6.82 -10.60
C PRO A 61 24.13 6.14 -9.44
N PHE A 62 24.95 5.14 -9.75
CA PHE A 62 25.66 4.29 -8.77
C PHE A 62 26.56 5.06 -7.79
N ASP A 63 27.04 6.24 -8.18
CA ASP A 63 27.95 7.09 -7.40
C ASP A 63 27.23 8.02 -6.41
N ARG A 64 25.90 7.91 -6.31
CA ARG A 64 25.12 8.59 -5.27
C ARG A 64 25.14 7.79 -3.98
N VAL A 65 25.56 8.46 -2.90
CA VAL A 65 25.71 7.85 -1.56
C VAL A 65 24.40 7.87 -0.76
N LEU A 66 23.56 8.89 -0.95
CA LEU A 66 22.32 9.06 -0.18
C LEU A 66 21.17 8.29 -0.84
N ASN A 67 20.67 7.29 -0.15
CA ASN A 67 19.40 6.63 -0.44
C ASN A 67 18.34 7.12 0.55
N TRP A 68 17.06 6.99 0.19
CA TRP A 68 15.98 7.38 1.10
C TRP A 68 14.63 6.76 0.69
N TYR A 69 13.84 6.42 1.69
CA TYR A 69 12.41 6.22 1.60
C TYR A 69 11.63 7.52 1.86
N ASN A 70 10.64 7.80 1.01
CA ASN A 70 9.68 8.88 1.17
C ASN A 70 8.30 8.31 1.51
N HIS A 71 7.88 8.46 2.77
CA HIS A 71 6.60 7.99 3.27
C HIS A 71 5.37 8.75 2.74
N VAL A 72 5.55 9.93 2.14
CA VAL A 72 4.45 10.70 1.54
C VAL A 72 4.10 10.18 0.15
N THR A 73 5.12 9.79 -0.62
CA THR A 73 4.96 9.31 -2.00
C THR A 73 5.07 7.79 -2.13
N ASP A 74 5.31 7.07 -1.03
CA ASP A 74 5.63 5.65 -1.01
C ASP A 74 6.67 5.26 -2.07
N ALA A 75 7.81 5.94 -2.05
CA ALA A 75 8.88 5.69 -3.00
C ALA A 75 10.22 5.52 -2.30
N ILE A 76 11.02 4.56 -2.77
CA ILE A 76 12.42 4.38 -2.37
C ILE A 76 13.29 4.83 -3.53
N LEU A 77 14.17 5.80 -3.28
CA LEU A 77 15.24 6.15 -4.21
C LEU A 77 16.52 5.43 -3.79
N ILE A 78 17.01 4.54 -4.66
CA ILE A 78 18.22 3.75 -4.44
C ILE A 78 19.24 3.98 -5.57
N ALA A 79 20.52 4.08 -5.24
CA ALA A 79 21.59 4.08 -6.24
C ALA A 79 21.73 2.71 -6.90
N GLU A 80 21.97 2.70 -8.21
CA GLU A 80 22.24 1.47 -8.95
C GLU A 80 23.51 0.77 -8.44
N MET A 81 23.54 -0.57 -8.55
CA MET A 81 24.75 -1.34 -8.28
C MET A 81 25.84 -1.01 -9.32
N PRO A 82 27.10 -0.74 -8.88
CA PRO A 82 28.18 -0.45 -9.80
C PRO A 82 28.51 -1.65 -10.71
N ARG A 83 28.85 -1.38 -11.96
CA ARG A 83 29.29 -2.34 -12.98
C ARG A 83 30.81 -2.52 -12.96
N ALA A 84 31.29 -3.48 -13.74
CA ALA A 84 32.72 -3.72 -13.89
C ALA A 84 33.45 -2.42 -14.33
N GLY A 85 34.50 -2.04 -13.59
CA GLY A 85 35.26 -0.80 -13.80
C GLY A 85 34.76 0.41 -13.01
N GLU A 86 33.62 0.34 -12.31
CA GLU A 86 33.03 1.48 -11.59
C GLU A 86 33.41 1.55 -10.10
N ALA A 87 34.08 0.52 -9.57
CA ALA A 87 34.45 0.43 -8.15
C ALA A 87 35.35 1.60 -7.68
N GLU A 88 36.27 2.06 -8.54
CA GLU A 88 37.16 3.17 -8.18
C GLU A 88 36.40 4.48 -8.00
N THR A 89 35.48 4.81 -8.91
CA THR A 89 34.62 5.99 -8.80
C THR A 89 33.73 5.88 -7.56
N TYR A 90 33.15 4.71 -7.32
CA TYR A 90 32.30 4.46 -6.17
C TYR A 90 33.02 4.71 -4.84
N TRP A 91 34.12 3.98 -4.56
CA TRP A 91 34.81 4.09 -3.28
C TRP A 91 35.55 5.41 -3.09
N SER A 92 36.05 6.03 -4.17
CA SER A 92 36.63 7.37 -4.08
C SER A 92 35.56 8.42 -3.74
N GLY A 93 34.34 8.26 -4.25
CA GLY A 93 33.19 9.08 -3.89
C GLY A 93 32.84 8.95 -2.40
N TRP A 94 32.72 7.72 -1.89
CA TRP A 94 32.47 7.44 -0.47
C TRP A 94 33.57 7.99 0.44
N SER A 95 34.84 7.75 0.10
CA SER A 95 35.99 8.27 0.86
C SER A 95 35.99 9.81 0.90
N THR A 96 35.80 10.46 -0.24
CA THR A 96 35.77 11.92 -0.33
C THR A 96 34.61 12.50 0.46
N LEU A 97 33.40 11.95 0.29
CA LEU A 97 32.19 12.50 0.87
C LEU A 97 32.11 12.28 2.38
N LEU A 98 32.46 11.09 2.87
CA LEU A 98 32.27 10.72 4.28
C LEU A 98 33.50 11.01 5.13
N THR A 99 34.70 10.92 4.57
CA THR A 99 35.96 11.06 5.34
C THR A 99 36.80 12.26 4.91
N GLY A 100 36.34 13.06 3.96
CA GLY A 100 37.14 14.14 3.37
C GLY A 100 38.37 13.63 2.61
N GLY A 101 38.35 12.36 2.17
CA GLY A 101 39.47 11.68 1.53
C GLY A 101 40.50 11.08 2.49
N ALA A 102 40.23 11.07 3.80
CA ALA A 102 41.15 10.51 4.80
C ALA A 102 41.28 8.98 4.73
N TRP A 103 40.25 8.28 4.24
CA TRP A 103 40.27 6.84 4.03
C TRP A 103 40.86 6.48 2.65
N ASP A 104 42.08 5.94 2.63
CA ASP A 104 42.59 5.24 1.45
C ASP A 104 41.95 3.86 1.39
N TRP A 105 40.95 3.70 0.53
CA TRP A 105 40.15 2.49 0.45
C TRP A 105 40.88 1.33 -0.24
N ARG A 106 41.90 1.59 -1.05
CA ARG A 106 42.54 0.55 -1.87
C ARG A 106 43.19 -0.56 -1.05
N PRO A 107 43.92 -0.29 0.06
CA PRO A 107 44.53 -1.32 0.87
C PRO A 107 43.54 -2.17 1.69
N PHE A 108 42.28 -1.74 1.83
CA PHE A 108 41.27 -2.50 2.57
C PHE A 108 40.82 -3.76 1.80
N PHE A 109 40.75 -3.67 0.46
CA PHE A 109 40.32 -4.75 -0.41
C PHE A 109 41.50 -5.60 -0.86
N GLU A 110 41.28 -6.90 -0.99
CA GLU A 110 42.24 -7.87 -1.52
C GLU A 110 42.56 -7.57 -2.98
N ASP A 111 41.53 -7.25 -3.77
CA ASP A 111 41.65 -6.89 -5.18
C ASP A 111 40.45 -6.03 -5.66
N ALA A 112 40.45 -5.71 -6.95
CA ALA A 112 39.41 -4.89 -7.58
C ALA A 112 38.05 -5.61 -7.68
N ASP A 113 38.05 -6.95 -7.71
CA ASP A 113 36.82 -7.74 -7.80
C ASP A 113 36.13 -7.78 -6.43
N GLU A 114 36.88 -7.92 -5.33
CA GLU A 114 36.35 -7.77 -3.97
C GLU A 114 35.81 -6.36 -3.75
N ALA A 115 36.57 -5.33 -4.16
CA ALA A 115 36.12 -3.94 -4.06
C ALA A 115 34.79 -3.72 -4.79
N LEU A 116 34.65 -4.24 -6.01
CA LEU A 116 33.41 -4.16 -6.76
C LEU A 116 32.27 -4.92 -6.08
N ARG A 117 32.54 -6.14 -5.62
CA ARG A 117 31.53 -7.00 -4.98
C ARG A 117 30.99 -6.38 -3.70
N LEU A 118 31.85 -5.83 -2.84
CA LEU A 118 31.42 -5.14 -1.63
C LEU A 118 30.68 -3.82 -1.93
N ALA A 119 30.98 -3.15 -3.04
CA ALA A 119 30.24 -1.95 -3.44
C ALA A 119 28.79 -2.29 -3.81
N ARG A 120 28.60 -3.42 -4.51
CA ARG A 120 27.26 -3.94 -4.85
C ARG A 120 26.53 -4.46 -3.62
N PHE A 121 27.23 -5.17 -2.75
CA PHE A 121 26.68 -5.64 -1.49
C PHE A 121 26.23 -4.49 -0.59
N ASN A 122 26.98 -3.38 -0.55
CA ASN A 122 26.57 -2.17 0.17
C ASN A 122 25.24 -1.61 -0.37
N GLN A 123 25.00 -1.64 -1.69
CA GLN A 123 23.71 -1.21 -2.25
C GLN A 123 22.57 -2.17 -1.91
N PHE A 124 22.83 -3.48 -1.87
CA PHE A 124 21.85 -4.44 -1.34
C PHE A 124 21.48 -4.10 0.11
N PHE A 125 22.47 -3.86 0.96
CA PHE A 125 22.22 -3.61 2.37
C PHE A 125 21.48 -2.28 2.60
N LEU A 126 21.83 -1.23 1.84
CA LEU A 126 21.09 0.03 1.85
C LEU A 126 19.65 -0.16 1.32
N ALA A 127 19.42 -0.99 0.31
CA ALA A 127 18.06 -1.29 -0.15
C ALA A 127 17.23 -2.03 0.91
N ALA A 128 17.83 -2.97 1.64
CA ALA A 128 17.17 -3.62 2.76
C ALA A 128 16.83 -2.63 3.87
N HIS A 129 17.72 -1.67 4.18
CA HIS A 129 17.46 -0.58 5.12
C HIS A 129 16.29 0.31 4.68
N GLU A 130 16.30 0.83 3.44
CA GLU A 130 15.21 1.68 2.95
C GLU A 130 13.87 0.95 2.90
N TYR A 131 13.89 -0.36 2.60
CA TYR A 131 12.68 -1.17 2.68
C TYR A 131 12.22 -1.38 4.13
N GLY A 132 13.16 -1.49 5.07
CA GLY A 132 12.88 -1.48 6.51
C GLY A 132 12.13 -0.23 6.96
N HIS A 133 12.45 0.94 6.40
CA HIS A 133 11.66 2.16 6.60
C HIS A 133 10.23 1.99 6.06
N ALA A 134 10.07 1.56 4.81
CA ALA A 134 8.75 1.36 4.21
C ALA A 134 7.87 0.39 5.03
N VAL A 135 8.46 -0.68 5.56
CA VAL A 135 7.79 -1.62 6.45
C VAL A 135 7.43 -0.95 7.79
N THR A 136 8.36 -0.21 8.39
CA THR A 136 8.12 0.46 9.68
C THR A 136 6.95 1.44 9.60
N TYR A 137 6.95 2.33 8.59
CA TYR A 137 5.88 3.32 8.42
C TYR A 137 4.52 2.69 8.10
N ARG A 138 4.51 1.53 7.44
CA ARG A 138 3.28 0.77 7.18
C ARG A 138 2.63 0.24 8.45
N TYR A 139 3.42 -0.26 9.39
CA TYR A 139 2.93 -0.90 10.61
C TYR A 139 2.82 0.06 11.81
N ASP A 140 3.63 1.10 11.83
CA ASP A 140 3.57 2.19 12.82
C ASP A 140 3.55 3.57 12.13
N PRO A 141 2.44 4.01 11.52
CA PRO A 141 2.35 5.35 10.94
C PRO A 141 2.57 6.52 11.94
N GLY A 142 2.52 6.24 13.25
CA GLY A 142 2.82 7.22 14.32
C GLY A 142 4.28 7.19 14.77
N HIS A 143 5.12 6.46 14.04
CA HIS A 143 6.50 6.17 14.38
C HIS A 143 7.34 7.42 14.64
N GLU A 144 7.14 8.49 13.86
CA GLU A 144 7.86 9.76 14.08
C GLU A 144 7.46 10.43 15.41
N GLU A 145 6.17 10.49 15.70
CA GLU A 145 5.62 11.16 16.89
C GLU A 145 5.96 10.40 18.18
N ARG A 146 5.99 9.07 18.11
CA ARG A 146 6.23 8.18 19.27
C ARG A 146 7.55 8.47 19.99
N TRP A 147 8.53 8.97 19.25
CA TRP A 147 9.88 9.23 19.77
C TRP A 147 10.27 10.71 19.68
N ASP A 148 9.27 11.60 19.78
CA ASP A 148 9.46 13.05 19.74
C ASP A 148 10.24 13.52 18.50
N GLY A 149 10.06 12.83 17.36
CA GLY A 149 10.78 13.10 16.12
C GLY A 149 12.25 12.68 16.10
N SER A 150 12.70 11.83 17.03
CA SER A 150 14.09 11.35 17.08
C SER A 150 14.49 10.60 15.80
N ILE A 151 15.49 11.14 15.10
CA ILE A 151 16.01 10.54 13.87
C ILE A 151 16.67 9.20 14.15
N ASN A 152 17.38 9.06 15.27
CA ASN A 152 18.03 7.78 15.57
C ASN A 152 17.03 6.65 15.78
N CYS A 153 15.89 6.93 16.42
CA CYS A 153 14.82 5.95 16.56
C CYS A 153 14.19 5.56 15.22
N ARG A 154 14.15 6.49 14.27
CA ARG A 154 13.69 6.22 12.91
C ARG A 154 14.59 5.25 12.18
N GLU A 155 15.86 5.59 12.14
CA GLU A 155 16.86 4.76 11.49
C GLU A 155 17.05 3.42 12.19
N TYR A 156 16.93 3.35 13.52
CA TYR A 156 17.20 2.14 14.28
C TYR A 156 16.27 0.97 13.93
N LEU A 157 14.97 1.21 13.74
CA LEU A 157 14.05 0.14 13.37
C LEU A 157 14.33 -0.40 11.95
N ALA A 158 14.59 0.50 11.00
CA ALA A 158 14.98 0.13 9.64
C ALA A 158 16.31 -0.65 9.62
N ASP A 159 17.30 -0.17 10.38
CA ASP A 159 18.60 -0.82 10.55
C ASP A 159 18.48 -2.21 11.15
N ARG A 160 17.65 -2.36 12.18
CA ARG A 160 17.42 -3.65 12.85
C ARG A 160 16.77 -4.67 11.92
N LEU A 161 15.79 -4.26 11.12
CA LEU A 161 15.15 -5.12 10.12
C LEU A 161 16.15 -5.54 9.04
N ALA A 162 16.95 -4.61 8.51
CA ALA A 162 17.97 -4.92 7.52
C ALA A 162 19.06 -5.86 8.05
N ALA A 163 19.52 -5.64 9.28
CA ALA A 163 20.51 -6.49 9.93
C ALA A 163 19.97 -7.92 10.16
N ALA A 164 18.73 -8.06 10.64
CA ALA A 164 18.12 -9.37 10.84
C ALA A 164 17.90 -10.14 9.53
N MET A 165 17.49 -9.44 8.44
CA MET A 165 17.46 -10.07 7.11
C MET A 165 18.83 -10.62 6.72
N LEU A 166 19.88 -9.83 6.94
CA LEU A 166 21.24 -10.22 6.59
C LEU A 166 21.73 -11.40 7.44
N ASP A 167 21.39 -11.44 8.74
CA ASP A 167 21.74 -12.57 9.60
C ASP A 167 21.05 -13.86 9.17
N GLU A 168 19.74 -13.83 8.86
CA GLU A 168 19.04 -15.00 8.29
C GLU A 168 19.69 -15.48 6.99
N LEU A 169 19.98 -14.56 6.06
CA LEU A 169 20.65 -14.90 4.80
C LEU A 169 22.04 -15.51 5.03
N ALA A 170 22.78 -15.01 6.02
CA ALA A 170 24.11 -15.52 6.38
C ALA A 170 24.07 -16.91 7.02
N GLU A 171 22.99 -17.25 7.73
CA GLU A 171 22.74 -18.60 8.24
C GLU A 171 22.35 -19.57 7.14
N GLU A 172 21.55 -19.11 6.17
CA GLU A 172 21.08 -19.93 5.05
C GLU A 172 22.16 -20.17 3.98
N ASP A 173 23.04 -19.20 3.75
CA ASP A 173 24.05 -19.24 2.68
C ASP A 173 25.43 -18.71 3.13
N ALA A 174 26.45 -19.55 2.97
CA ALA A 174 27.82 -19.24 3.39
C ALA A 174 28.46 -18.07 2.61
N ALA A 175 28.05 -17.81 1.36
CA ALA A 175 28.53 -16.66 0.62
C ALA A 175 27.99 -15.35 1.21
N PHE A 176 26.73 -15.34 1.65
CA PHE A 176 26.18 -14.22 2.44
C PHE A 176 26.89 -14.05 3.78
N GLY A 177 27.18 -15.14 4.49
CA GLY A 177 27.95 -15.09 5.73
C GLY A 177 29.33 -14.44 5.54
N GLY A 178 30.03 -14.81 4.46
CA GLY A 178 31.30 -14.18 4.08
C GLY A 178 31.15 -12.69 3.75
N LEU A 179 30.14 -12.31 2.98
CA LEU A 179 29.87 -10.91 2.63
C LEU A 179 29.50 -10.06 3.85
N ARG A 180 28.68 -10.58 4.77
CA ARG A 180 28.32 -9.92 6.04
C ARG A 180 29.58 -9.60 6.87
N ASP A 181 30.46 -10.59 7.05
CA ASP A 181 31.66 -10.41 7.88
C ASP A 181 32.64 -9.38 7.28
N ARG A 182 32.78 -9.40 5.94
CA ARG A 182 33.57 -8.40 5.21
C ARG A 182 32.93 -7.02 5.25
N TYR A 183 31.61 -6.93 5.11
CA TYR A 183 30.88 -5.67 5.22
C TYR A 183 30.98 -5.04 6.60
N ARG A 184 30.88 -5.85 7.67
CA ARG A 184 31.08 -5.39 9.05
C ARG A 184 32.48 -4.77 9.24
N SER A 185 33.49 -5.38 8.65
CA SER A 185 34.86 -4.85 8.67
C SER A 185 34.97 -3.53 7.88
N LEU A 186 34.30 -3.45 6.74
CA LEU A 186 34.27 -2.27 5.87
C LEU A 186 33.65 -1.05 6.58
N ILE A 187 32.47 -1.20 7.18
CA ILE A 187 31.80 -0.07 7.84
C ILE A 187 32.58 0.43 9.06
N ALA A 188 33.24 -0.47 9.79
CA ALA A 188 34.11 -0.12 10.90
C ALA A 188 35.34 0.66 10.41
N GLU A 189 35.95 0.22 9.31
CA GLU A 189 37.11 0.87 8.71
C GLU A 189 36.77 2.30 8.22
N ILE A 190 35.65 2.46 7.51
CA ILE A 190 35.19 3.79 7.05
C ILE A 190 34.96 4.70 8.26
N ASN A 191 34.22 4.20 9.27
CA ASN A 191 33.90 4.99 10.46
C ASN A 191 35.16 5.41 11.23
N ALA A 192 36.18 4.56 11.32
CA ALA A 192 37.44 4.88 11.98
C ALA A 192 38.18 6.07 11.33
N HIS A 193 37.94 6.31 10.04
CA HIS A 193 38.52 7.43 9.28
C HIS A 193 37.64 8.69 9.26
N ILE A 194 36.43 8.65 9.81
CA ILE A 194 35.62 9.85 10.04
C ILE A 194 36.26 10.69 11.17
N ALA A 195 36.30 12.01 10.98
CA ALA A 195 36.87 12.93 11.95
C ALA A 195 36.18 12.78 13.32
N PRO A 196 36.92 12.80 14.45
CA PRO A 196 36.32 12.56 15.78
C PRO A 196 35.16 13.48 16.16
N ALA A 197 35.08 14.69 15.59
CA ALA A 197 33.99 15.63 15.86
C ALA A 197 32.65 15.20 15.22
N ASP A 198 32.70 14.40 14.15
CA ASP A 198 31.54 13.91 13.42
C ASP A 198 31.30 12.42 13.63
N ARG A 199 32.15 11.75 14.42
CA ARG A 199 32.12 10.29 14.59
C ARG A 199 31.30 9.88 15.81
N TYR A 200 30.37 8.94 15.60
CA TYR A 200 29.69 8.20 16.66
C TYR A 200 30.44 6.91 16.97
N ASP A 201 30.51 6.60 18.26
CA ASP A 201 30.95 5.30 18.74
C ASP A 201 29.77 4.30 18.75
N PRO A 202 30.01 3.00 18.50
CA PRO A 202 28.97 1.98 18.62
C PRO A 202 28.33 1.98 20.02
N PRO A 203 26.99 2.10 20.12
CA PRO A 203 26.31 2.01 21.41
C PRO A 203 26.33 0.58 21.98
N ASP A 204 26.05 0.45 23.28
CA ASP A 204 25.72 -0.84 23.87
C ASP A 204 24.36 -1.34 23.34
N PHE A 205 24.28 -2.62 22.98
CA PHE A 205 23.07 -3.20 22.39
C PHE A 205 21.86 -3.13 23.33
N ALA A 206 22.05 -3.46 24.62
CA ALA A 206 20.95 -3.41 25.58
C ALA A 206 20.50 -1.96 25.84
N ALA A 207 21.42 -0.99 25.77
CA ALA A 207 21.09 0.42 25.91
C ALA A 207 20.26 0.96 24.74
N ILE A 208 20.64 0.67 23.48
CA ILE A 208 19.88 1.14 22.31
C ILE A 208 18.52 0.45 22.19
N GLU A 209 18.41 -0.81 22.64
CA GLU A 209 17.13 -1.52 22.75
C GLU A 209 16.19 -0.88 23.78
N ALA A 210 16.74 -0.40 24.89
CA ALA A 210 15.95 0.21 25.96
C ALA A 210 15.51 1.65 25.62
N ASP A 211 16.38 2.42 24.95
CA ASP A 211 16.07 3.77 24.49
C ASP A 211 16.85 4.09 23.21
N CYS A 212 16.17 4.05 22.07
CA CYS A 212 16.79 4.41 20.79
C CYS A 212 17.18 5.89 20.68
N ARG A 213 16.84 6.76 21.64
CA ARG A 213 17.21 8.19 21.62
C ARG A 213 18.61 8.46 22.18
N ILE A 214 19.35 7.42 22.58
CA ILE A 214 20.70 7.56 23.17
C ILE A 214 21.74 8.18 22.22
N MET A 215 21.47 8.22 20.91
CA MET A 215 22.30 8.91 19.92
C MET A 215 21.53 10.13 19.39
N ASP A 216 22.11 11.33 19.54
CA ASP A 216 21.56 12.56 18.97
C ASP A 216 21.94 12.67 17.49
N VAL A 217 21.10 12.12 16.61
CA VAL A 217 21.31 12.12 15.15
C VAL A 217 20.47 13.20 14.50
N ARG A 218 21.04 13.91 13.51
CA ARG A 218 20.33 14.92 12.72
C ARG A 218 20.05 14.42 11.32
N GLN A 219 18.93 14.86 10.73
CA GLN A 219 18.59 14.58 9.33
C GLN A 219 19.76 14.92 8.39
N PRO A 220 20.00 14.15 7.32
CA PRO A 220 21.11 14.36 6.43
C PRO A 220 20.88 15.61 5.56
N THR A 221 21.87 16.48 5.59
CA THR A 221 22.06 17.66 4.75
C THR A 221 23.52 17.65 4.29
N VAL A 222 23.93 18.60 3.45
CA VAL A 222 25.34 18.73 3.05
C VAL A 222 26.29 18.79 4.26
N SER A 223 25.88 19.41 5.36
CA SER A 223 26.71 19.55 6.57
C SER A 223 26.52 18.44 7.62
N THR A 224 25.51 17.58 7.47
CA THR A 224 25.19 16.54 8.47
C THR A 224 25.29 15.12 7.91
N LEU A 225 25.63 14.96 6.62
CA LEU A 225 25.73 13.65 5.99
C LEU A 225 26.82 12.77 6.62
N THR A 226 28.01 13.32 6.89
CA THR A 226 29.10 12.59 7.54
C THR A 226 28.72 12.06 8.93
N PRO A 227 28.24 12.89 9.87
CA PRO A 227 27.81 12.38 11.17
C PRO A 227 26.61 11.44 11.09
N TYR A 228 25.69 11.67 10.14
CA TYR A 228 24.58 10.74 9.89
C TYR A 228 25.07 9.35 9.46
N ALA A 229 25.99 9.28 8.50
CA ALA A 229 26.59 8.02 8.04
C ALA A 229 27.38 7.34 9.17
N SER A 230 28.10 8.11 9.99
CA SER A 230 28.78 7.57 11.16
C SER A 230 27.82 6.92 12.16
N ALA A 231 26.66 7.54 12.41
CA ALA A 231 25.62 6.96 13.25
C ALA A 231 25.06 5.65 12.68
N PHE A 232 24.86 5.58 11.35
CA PHE A 232 24.49 4.34 10.66
C PHE A 232 25.55 3.24 10.86
N PHE A 233 26.84 3.54 10.65
CA PHE A 233 27.91 2.57 10.86
C PHE A 233 28.00 2.10 12.32
N ALA A 234 27.81 2.99 13.29
CA ALA A 234 27.83 2.68 14.71
C ALA A 234 26.66 1.74 15.10
N ARG A 235 25.44 2.01 14.64
CA ARG A 235 24.28 1.13 14.86
C ARG A 235 24.49 -0.23 14.21
N GLN A 236 24.93 -0.25 12.95
CA GLN A 236 25.14 -1.49 12.22
C GLN A 236 26.28 -2.34 12.81
N THR A 237 27.36 -1.71 13.29
CA THR A 237 28.41 -2.42 14.05
C THR A 237 27.85 -3.09 15.29
N THR A 238 26.89 -2.45 15.98
CA THR A 238 26.25 -2.99 17.18
C THR A 238 25.32 -4.15 16.83
N LEU A 239 24.46 -3.98 15.81
CA LEU A 239 23.47 -4.95 15.36
C LEU A 239 24.11 -6.21 14.78
N LEU A 240 25.07 -6.07 13.85
CA LEU A 240 25.78 -7.18 13.20
C LEU A 240 26.80 -7.90 14.12
N ALA A 241 26.86 -7.53 15.40
CA ALA A 241 27.61 -8.23 16.42
C ALA A 241 26.71 -9.11 17.31
N GLN A 242 25.38 -9.02 17.16
CA GLN A 242 24.43 -9.82 17.91
C GLN A 242 23.93 -11.01 17.10
N ASP A 243 23.32 -11.96 17.81
CA ASP A 243 22.47 -12.99 17.23
C ASP A 243 21.03 -12.44 17.24
N LEU A 244 20.64 -11.77 16.14
CA LEU A 244 19.35 -11.11 16.04
C LEU A 244 18.24 -12.15 15.83
N PRO A 245 17.04 -11.95 16.42
CA PRO A 245 15.90 -12.80 16.12
C PRO A 245 15.56 -12.78 14.63
N PRO A 246 14.99 -13.88 14.10
CA PRO A 246 14.43 -13.93 12.76
C PRO A 246 13.53 -12.74 12.44
N LEU A 247 13.48 -12.32 11.17
CA LEU A 247 12.64 -11.22 10.67
C LEU A 247 11.18 -11.38 11.08
N ALA A 248 10.66 -12.61 11.00
CA ALA A 248 9.28 -12.91 11.37
C ALA A 248 9.01 -12.63 12.87
N ASP A 249 9.98 -12.96 13.72
CA ASP A 249 9.89 -12.74 15.17
C ASP A 249 10.01 -11.25 15.51
N LEU A 250 10.92 -10.54 14.83
CA LEU A 250 11.03 -9.08 14.99
C LEU A 250 9.75 -8.36 14.55
N HIS A 251 9.16 -8.77 13.43
CA HIS A 251 7.88 -8.23 12.99
C HIS A 251 6.78 -8.50 14.02
N ALA A 252 6.69 -9.72 14.56
CA ALA A 252 5.71 -10.08 15.58
C ALA A 252 5.89 -9.29 16.89
N ALA A 253 7.12 -9.03 17.31
CA ALA A 253 7.43 -8.37 18.58
C ALA A 253 7.41 -6.83 18.50
N HIS A 254 7.84 -6.24 17.39
CA HIS A 254 8.13 -4.80 17.31
C HIS A 254 7.24 -4.01 16.35
N LEU A 255 6.58 -4.66 15.39
CA LEU A 255 5.75 -3.97 14.39
C LEU A 255 4.27 -4.33 14.55
N ARG A 256 3.99 -5.62 14.76
CA ARG A 256 2.62 -6.12 14.84
C ARG A 256 1.81 -5.54 16.02
N PRO A 257 2.37 -5.30 17.21
CA PRO A 257 1.60 -4.69 18.31
C PRO A 257 1.04 -3.32 17.95
N TRP A 258 1.83 -2.48 17.26
CA TRP A 258 1.38 -1.15 16.82
C TRP A 258 0.27 -1.20 15.79
N TRP A 259 0.32 -2.20 14.92
CA TRP A 259 -0.76 -2.48 13.99
C TRP A 259 -2.02 -2.95 14.71
N ASP A 260 -1.89 -3.91 15.64
CA ASP A 260 -3.02 -4.48 16.36
C ASP A 260 -3.72 -3.44 17.27
N GLU A 261 -2.99 -2.46 17.84
CA GLU A 261 -3.59 -1.31 18.56
C GLU A 261 -4.55 -0.48 17.69
N ARG A 262 -4.34 -0.47 16.38
CA ARG A 262 -5.10 0.34 15.41
C ARG A 262 -6.16 -0.49 14.68
N ARG A 263 -6.15 -1.81 14.84
CA ARG A 263 -7.12 -2.67 14.19
C ARG A 263 -8.49 -2.42 14.78
N LEU A 264 -9.47 -2.27 13.88
CA LEU A 264 -10.86 -2.30 14.29
C LEU A 264 -11.17 -3.65 14.95
N PRO A 265 -12.05 -3.67 15.97
CA PRO A 265 -12.50 -4.89 16.60
C PRO A 265 -12.97 -5.90 15.57
N ASP A 266 -12.62 -7.18 15.79
CA ASP A 266 -13.14 -8.27 14.98
C ASP A 266 -14.67 -8.25 15.02
N SER A 267 -15.29 -8.01 13.87
CA SER A 267 -16.74 -7.94 13.74
C SER A 267 -17.41 -9.32 13.88
N GLY A 268 -16.61 -10.40 13.91
CA GLY A 268 -17.10 -11.79 13.89
C GLY A 268 -17.74 -12.21 12.57
N ARG A 269 -17.78 -11.31 11.58
CA ARG A 269 -18.33 -11.54 10.23
C ARG A 269 -17.26 -11.54 9.13
N ALA A 270 -16.12 -10.92 9.38
CA ALA A 270 -14.94 -10.96 8.54
C ALA A 270 -13.69 -11.02 9.41
N GLY A 271 -12.77 -11.94 9.10
CA GLY A 271 -11.54 -12.11 9.86
C GLY A 271 -10.48 -11.04 9.57
N ALA A 272 -9.45 -11.01 10.41
CA ALA A 272 -8.22 -10.26 10.20
C ALA A 272 -7.63 -10.48 8.81
N VAL A 273 -7.42 -9.43 8.02
CA VAL A 273 -6.57 -9.53 6.82
C VAL A 273 -5.11 -9.51 7.27
N THR A 274 -4.41 -10.63 7.05
CA THR A 274 -2.99 -10.77 7.43
C THR A 274 -2.03 -10.35 6.32
N THR A 275 -2.47 -10.41 5.05
CA THR A 275 -1.68 -10.02 3.87
C THR A 275 -2.57 -9.34 2.82
N LEU A 276 -2.04 -8.26 2.24
CA LEU A 276 -2.54 -7.60 1.03
C LEU A 276 -1.74 -8.15 -0.16
N ALA A 277 -2.42 -8.51 -1.24
CA ALA A 277 -1.86 -8.99 -2.51
C ALA A 277 -2.51 -8.17 -3.65
N PRO A 278 -1.82 -7.82 -4.75
CA PRO A 278 -2.43 -7.04 -5.80
C PRO A 278 -3.20 -8.00 -6.68
N VAL A 279 -4.35 -7.55 -7.18
CA VAL A 279 -4.97 -8.18 -8.34
C VAL A 279 -4.57 -7.31 -9.53
N GLU A 280 -3.78 -7.86 -10.46
CA GLU A 280 -3.38 -7.15 -11.67
C GLU A 280 -4.60 -6.60 -12.43
N GLY A 281 -4.53 -5.34 -12.86
CA GLY A 281 -5.53 -4.72 -13.73
C GLY A 281 -6.57 -3.82 -13.05
N LEU A 282 -6.32 -3.40 -11.81
CA LEU A 282 -7.26 -2.56 -11.08
C LEU A 282 -6.58 -1.33 -10.45
N ASP A 283 -7.02 -0.14 -10.87
CA ASP A 283 -6.74 1.12 -10.17
C ASP A 283 -7.93 1.45 -9.27
N GLY A 284 -7.66 1.63 -7.98
CA GLY A 284 -8.66 1.84 -6.94
C GLY A 284 -9.58 3.03 -7.26
N ALA A 285 -10.88 2.76 -7.17
CA ALA A 285 -12.02 3.69 -7.27
C ALA A 285 -12.53 4.08 -8.67
N ALA A 286 -11.91 3.65 -9.78
CA ALA A 286 -12.49 3.78 -11.11
C ALA A 286 -12.75 2.39 -11.72
N PRO A 287 -13.92 2.13 -12.34
CA PRO A 287 -14.14 0.89 -13.05
C PRO A 287 -13.05 0.71 -14.12
N ALA A 288 -12.45 -0.49 -14.19
CA ALA A 288 -11.57 -0.82 -15.31
C ALA A 288 -12.43 -0.90 -16.57
N VAL A 289 -12.14 -0.06 -17.58
CA VAL A 289 -12.87 -0.09 -18.84
C VAL A 289 -12.24 -1.16 -19.74
N LEU A 290 -13.02 -2.20 -20.02
CA LEU A 290 -12.68 -3.26 -20.95
C LEU A 290 -12.68 -2.74 -22.40
N ALA A 291 -12.06 -3.48 -23.31
CA ALA A 291 -11.90 -3.08 -24.71
C ALA A 291 -13.23 -2.86 -25.46
N ASP A 292 -14.35 -3.40 -24.95
CA ASP A 292 -15.70 -3.25 -25.50
C ASP A 292 -16.52 -2.12 -24.86
N GLY A 293 -15.89 -1.30 -24.01
CA GLY A 293 -16.54 -0.19 -23.29
C GLY A 293 -17.22 -0.60 -21.99
N THR A 294 -17.18 -1.88 -21.61
CA THR A 294 -17.72 -2.36 -20.34
C THR A 294 -16.84 -1.89 -19.18
N SER A 295 -17.45 -1.26 -18.19
CA SER A 295 -16.83 -0.87 -16.93
C SER A 295 -16.90 -2.02 -15.92
N ARG A 296 -15.78 -2.39 -15.29
CA ARG A 296 -15.72 -3.45 -14.27
C ARG A 296 -15.30 -2.88 -12.92
N ALA A 297 -16.11 -3.13 -11.89
CA ALA A 297 -15.84 -2.75 -10.50
C ALA A 297 -15.79 -3.99 -9.60
N LEU A 298 -15.01 -3.90 -8.52
CA LEU A 298 -15.04 -4.86 -7.43
C LEU A 298 -15.69 -4.23 -6.20
N ILE A 299 -16.53 -4.99 -5.51
CA ILE A 299 -17.36 -4.48 -4.41
C ILE A 299 -17.52 -5.56 -3.35
N PHE A 300 -17.48 -5.18 -2.08
CA PHE A 300 -17.86 -6.08 -0.99
C PHE A 300 -19.39 -6.16 -0.86
N ALA A 301 -19.91 -7.38 -0.82
CA ALA A 301 -21.29 -7.64 -0.43
C ALA A 301 -21.46 -7.52 1.10
N PRO A 302 -22.70 -7.43 1.62
CA PRO A 302 -22.95 -7.28 3.06
C PRO A 302 -22.48 -8.48 3.91
N ASP A 303 -22.27 -9.64 3.28
CA ASP A 303 -21.70 -10.85 3.88
C ASP A 303 -20.16 -10.84 3.88
N GLY A 304 -19.52 -9.77 3.41
CA GLY A 304 -18.07 -9.62 3.28
C GLY A 304 -17.47 -10.33 2.07
N SER A 305 -18.27 -10.95 1.21
CA SER A 305 -17.77 -11.57 -0.02
C SER A 305 -17.40 -10.52 -1.06
N LEU A 306 -16.32 -10.77 -1.80
CA LEU A 306 -15.87 -9.90 -2.88
C LEU A 306 -16.59 -10.24 -4.19
N MET A 307 -17.25 -9.24 -4.75
CA MET A 307 -18.07 -9.34 -5.95
C MET A 307 -17.42 -8.59 -7.11
N VAL A 308 -17.55 -9.12 -8.31
CA VAL A 308 -17.30 -8.44 -9.58
C VAL A 308 -18.63 -7.92 -10.10
N VAL A 309 -18.68 -6.63 -10.43
CA VAL A 309 -19.78 -6.01 -11.16
C VAL A 309 -19.26 -5.50 -12.49
N GLU A 310 -19.92 -5.91 -13.56
CA GLU A 310 -19.69 -5.34 -14.88
C GLU A 310 -20.90 -4.53 -15.29
N GLU A 311 -20.65 -3.38 -15.89
CA GLU A 311 -21.69 -2.50 -16.37
C GLU A 311 -21.32 -1.92 -17.72
N ARG A 312 -22.33 -1.75 -18.56
CA ARG A 312 -22.20 -1.04 -19.82
C ARG A 312 -23.40 -0.15 -19.98
N VAL A 313 -23.18 1.14 -20.11
CA VAL A 313 -24.23 2.15 -20.28
C VAL A 313 -23.88 3.01 -21.48
N GLU A 314 -24.78 3.09 -22.47
CA GLU A 314 -24.57 3.87 -23.70
C GLU A 314 -25.88 4.54 -24.12
N VAL A 315 -25.78 5.70 -24.78
CA VAL A 315 -26.94 6.34 -25.44
C VAL A 315 -26.89 6.02 -26.92
N ILE A 316 -27.85 5.22 -27.40
CA ILE A 316 -27.98 4.80 -28.80
C ILE A 316 -29.32 5.30 -29.34
N ASP A 317 -29.31 6.07 -30.43
CA ASP A 317 -30.50 6.63 -31.07
C ASP A 317 -31.43 7.41 -30.11
N GLY A 318 -30.85 8.11 -29.14
CA GLY A 318 -31.60 8.86 -28.13
C GLY A 318 -32.32 7.97 -27.10
N ARG A 319 -31.91 6.71 -26.95
CA ARG A 319 -32.36 5.81 -25.89
C ARG A 319 -31.17 5.34 -25.07
N VAL A 320 -31.40 5.18 -23.78
CA VAL A 320 -30.40 4.62 -22.87
C VAL A 320 -30.39 3.11 -23.03
N HIS A 321 -29.22 2.57 -23.31
CA HIS A 321 -28.95 1.14 -23.31
C HIS A 321 -28.08 0.82 -22.10
N ALA A 322 -28.45 -0.22 -21.37
CA ALA A 322 -27.71 -0.66 -20.20
C ALA A 322 -27.58 -2.18 -20.18
N GLY A 323 -26.49 -2.67 -19.62
CA GLY A 323 -26.24 -4.08 -19.34
C GLY A 323 -25.46 -4.21 -18.05
N PHE A 324 -25.78 -5.23 -17.26
CA PHE A 324 -25.16 -5.48 -15.96
C PHE A 324 -24.83 -6.96 -15.81
N ALA A 325 -23.68 -7.25 -15.20
CA ALA A 325 -23.29 -8.59 -14.80
C ALA A 325 -22.74 -8.58 -13.37
N LEU A 326 -22.97 -9.66 -12.63
CA LEU A 326 -22.58 -9.81 -11.22
C LEU A 326 -22.05 -11.23 -11.00
N GLY A 327 -20.94 -11.34 -10.28
CA GLY A 327 -20.40 -12.63 -9.87
C GLY A 327 -19.52 -12.49 -8.65
N ARG A 328 -19.23 -13.60 -7.95
CA ARG A 328 -18.15 -13.62 -6.96
C ARG A 328 -16.80 -13.67 -7.68
N VAL A 329 -15.79 -13.04 -7.11
CA VAL A 329 -14.43 -13.14 -7.67
C VAL A 329 -13.98 -14.60 -7.74
N GLY A 330 -13.50 -15.02 -8.91
CA GLY A 330 -13.08 -16.40 -9.17
C GLY A 330 -14.20 -17.35 -9.62
N GLU A 331 -15.45 -16.89 -9.65
CA GLU A 331 -16.60 -17.63 -10.15
C GLU A 331 -17.08 -17.08 -11.51
N PRO A 332 -17.83 -17.85 -12.32
CA PRO A 332 -18.48 -17.32 -13.52
C PRO A 332 -19.38 -16.13 -13.19
N ILE A 333 -19.22 -15.03 -13.94
CA ILE A 333 -20.06 -13.83 -13.82
C ILE A 333 -21.39 -14.11 -14.51
N GLU A 334 -22.49 -13.84 -13.82
CA GLU A 334 -23.84 -13.96 -14.34
C GLU A 334 -24.27 -12.65 -15.01
N ILE A 335 -24.87 -12.75 -16.20
CA ILE A 335 -25.54 -11.61 -16.84
C ILE A 335 -26.83 -11.33 -16.07
N VAL A 336 -26.80 -10.29 -15.24
CA VAL A 336 -27.94 -9.77 -14.47
C VAL A 336 -28.96 -9.15 -15.42
N MET A 337 -28.47 -8.32 -16.35
CA MET A 337 -29.31 -7.69 -17.37
C MET A 337 -28.51 -7.64 -18.67
N PRO A 338 -28.99 -8.26 -19.76
CA PRO A 338 -28.30 -8.19 -21.03
C PRO A 338 -28.29 -6.75 -21.55
N PHE A 339 -27.23 -6.38 -22.26
CA PHE A 339 -27.12 -5.04 -22.85
C PHE A 339 -28.25 -4.79 -23.85
N GLY A 340 -29.09 -3.81 -23.56
CA GLY A 340 -30.28 -3.50 -24.34
C GLY A 340 -30.95 -2.21 -23.89
N PRO A 341 -32.04 -1.78 -24.56
CA PRO A 341 -32.73 -0.56 -24.19
C PRO A 341 -33.30 -0.68 -22.78
N LEU A 342 -33.03 0.34 -21.95
CA LEU A 342 -33.54 0.45 -20.59
C LEU A 342 -34.78 1.37 -20.60
N ASP A 343 -35.93 0.81 -20.24
CA ASP A 343 -37.17 1.59 -20.09
C ASP A 343 -37.05 2.52 -18.87
N GLY A 344 -36.82 3.81 -19.14
CA GLY A 344 -36.58 4.84 -18.13
C GLY A 344 -37.26 6.17 -18.45
N PRO A 345 -37.08 7.19 -17.59
CA PRO A 345 -37.71 8.50 -17.79
C PRO A 345 -37.33 9.13 -19.14
N ALA A 346 -38.27 9.87 -19.73
CA ALA A 346 -38.27 10.35 -21.11
C ALA A 346 -37.12 11.32 -21.51
N ASP A 347 -36.17 11.59 -20.62
CA ASP A 347 -35.02 12.44 -20.89
C ASP A 347 -33.71 11.62 -20.89
N PRO A 348 -33.30 11.09 -22.06
CA PRO A 348 -32.08 10.29 -22.21
C PRO A 348 -30.80 11.09 -21.99
N ALA A 349 -30.89 12.41 -21.82
CA ALA A 349 -29.74 13.30 -21.80
C ALA A 349 -29.02 13.34 -20.44
N GLY A 350 -29.57 12.67 -19.42
CA GLY A 350 -29.03 12.66 -18.04
C GLY A 350 -28.43 11.33 -17.57
N ILE A 351 -28.30 10.31 -18.42
CA ILE A 351 -27.67 9.03 -18.04
C ILE A 351 -26.29 8.94 -18.70
N ASP A 352 -25.24 9.20 -17.93
CA ASP A 352 -23.83 9.00 -18.31
C ASP A 352 -23.30 7.69 -17.67
N ASN A 353 -22.01 7.37 -17.73
CA ASN A 353 -21.46 6.19 -17.05
C ASN A 353 -21.81 6.17 -15.55
N SER A 354 -22.10 4.99 -15.00
CA SER A 354 -22.35 4.85 -13.56
C SER A 354 -21.14 5.27 -12.75
N ARG A 355 -21.38 5.87 -11.59
CA ARG A 355 -20.30 6.30 -10.68
C ARG A 355 -20.21 5.50 -9.41
N SER A 356 -21.24 4.74 -9.08
CA SER A 356 -21.26 3.96 -7.86
C SER A 356 -22.20 2.78 -7.97
N VAL A 357 -21.73 1.63 -7.49
CA VAL A 357 -22.43 0.36 -7.50
C VAL A 357 -22.36 -0.21 -6.08
N ALA A 358 -23.43 -0.86 -5.64
CA ALA A 358 -23.48 -1.55 -4.35
C ALA A 358 -24.24 -2.87 -4.46
N VAL A 359 -23.72 -3.90 -3.79
CA VAL A 359 -24.39 -5.20 -3.68
C VAL A 359 -25.17 -5.20 -2.37
N ALA A 360 -26.49 -5.42 -2.45
CA ALA A 360 -27.37 -5.54 -1.27
C ALA A 360 -27.65 -7.00 -0.90
N GLY A 361 -27.12 -7.94 -1.69
CA GLY A 361 -27.23 -9.38 -1.51
C GLY A 361 -27.01 -10.11 -2.84
N PRO A 362 -26.99 -11.45 -2.85
CA PRO A 362 -26.79 -12.26 -4.07
C PRO A 362 -27.89 -12.06 -5.13
N ASP A 363 -29.05 -11.56 -4.71
CA ASP A 363 -30.24 -11.37 -5.55
C ASP A 363 -30.57 -9.88 -5.74
N ARG A 364 -29.65 -8.96 -5.41
CA ARG A 364 -29.91 -7.52 -5.49
C ARG A 364 -28.66 -6.66 -5.75
N LEU A 365 -28.68 -5.94 -6.86
CA LEU A 365 -27.64 -5.01 -7.28
C LEU A 365 -28.23 -3.59 -7.39
N LEU A 366 -27.51 -2.61 -6.84
CA LEU A 366 -27.86 -1.20 -6.88
C LEU A 366 -26.82 -0.45 -7.73
N VAL A 367 -27.29 0.30 -8.71
CA VAL A 367 -26.44 1.10 -9.60
C VAL A 367 -26.90 2.55 -9.55
N LEU A 368 -26.03 3.44 -9.08
CA LEU A 368 -26.29 4.87 -8.99
C LEU A 368 -25.64 5.60 -10.16
N ASN A 369 -26.45 6.40 -10.82
CA ASN A 369 -26.08 7.12 -12.03
C ASN A 369 -26.25 8.64 -11.82
N ASP A 370 -25.19 9.41 -12.07
CA ASP A 370 -25.20 10.88 -12.04
C ASP A 370 -24.71 11.49 -13.38
N GLY A 371 -25.65 11.95 -14.22
CA GLY A 371 -25.36 12.61 -15.49
C GLY A 371 -24.80 14.02 -15.32
N PHE A 372 -23.47 14.15 -15.18
CA PHE A 372 -22.81 15.45 -15.22
C PHE A 372 -22.71 15.99 -16.65
N GLY A 373 -23.83 16.49 -17.17
CA GLY A 373 -23.87 17.16 -18.47
C GLY A 373 -25.03 18.13 -18.67
N LEU A 374 -26.18 17.89 -18.04
CA LEU A 374 -27.40 18.66 -18.31
C LEU A 374 -28.23 18.86 -17.03
N GLY A 375 -27.88 19.87 -16.25
CA GLY A 375 -28.74 20.44 -15.18
C GLY A 375 -29.00 19.53 -13.95
N ASP A 376 -28.18 19.72 -12.91
CA ASP A 376 -28.37 19.65 -11.45
C ASP A 376 -29.46 18.80 -10.71
N GLU A 377 -30.32 18.00 -11.36
CA GLU A 377 -31.47 17.41 -10.65
C GLU A 377 -31.79 15.93 -10.92
N ASN A 378 -31.02 15.23 -11.76
CA ASN A 378 -31.38 13.91 -12.27
C ASN A 378 -30.38 12.82 -11.86
N VAL A 379 -30.40 12.43 -10.58
CA VAL A 379 -29.70 11.22 -10.10
C VAL A 379 -30.68 10.06 -10.07
N PHE A 380 -30.32 8.94 -10.70
CA PHE A 380 -31.14 7.74 -10.77
C PHE A 380 -30.47 6.57 -10.09
N LEU A 381 -31.25 5.84 -9.31
CA LEU A 381 -30.88 4.56 -8.74
C LEU A 381 -31.59 3.45 -9.51
N ILE A 382 -30.81 2.58 -10.15
CA ILE A 382 -31.29 1.36 -10.80
C ILE A 382 -31.16 0.22 -9.78
N ASP A 383 -32.32 -0.27 -9.31
CA ASP A 383 -32.43 -1.40 -8.39
C ASP A 383 -32.77 -2.66 -9.18
N LEU A 384 -31.77 -3.52 -9.35
CA LEU A 384 -31.89 -4.81 -10.02
C LEU A 384 -32.17 -5.85 -8.95
N ARG A 385 -33.35 -6.48 -9.01
CA ARG A 385 -33.75 -7.54 -8.08
C ARG A 385 -34.03 -8.83 -8.81
N ARG A 386 -33.56 -9.96 -8.27
CA ARG A 386 -33.96 -11.28 -8.75
C ARG A 386 -35.30 -11.68 -8.13
N GLY A 387 -36.29 -11.87 -9.00
CA GLY A 387 -37.57 -12.48 -8.68
C GLY A 387 -37.69 -13.90 -9.23
N ARG A 388 -38.90 -14.44 -9.23
CA ARG A 388 -39.18 -15.79 -9.78
C ARG A 388 -38.89 -15.91 -11.28
N ASP A 389 -39.07 -14.80 -12.01
CA ASP A 389 -38.95 -14.74 -13.47
C ASP A 389 -37.56 -14.25 -13.92
N GLY A 390 -36.60 -14.20 -13.00
CA GLY A 390 -35.25 -13.67 -13.23
C GLY A 390 -35.06 -12.26 -12.68
N TRP A 391 -34.05 -11.57 -13.18
CA TRP A 391 -33.71 -10.20 -12.77
C TRP A 391 -34.64 -9.17 -13.41
N ALA A 392 -35.07 -8.19 -12.62
CA ALA A 392 -35.87 -7.07 -13.09
C ALA A 392 -35.29 -5.75 -12.58
N PRO A 393 -35.11 -4.74 -13.46
CA PRO A 393 -34.72 -3.40 -13.05
C PRO A 393 -35.93 -2.62 -12.53
N ARG A 394 -35.70 -1.80 -11.50
CA ARG A 394 -36.58 -0.72 -11.06
C ARG A 394 -35.76 0.55 -10.97
N ILE A 395 -36.17 1.59 -11.70
CA ILE A 395 -35.49 2.88 -11.69
C ILE A 395 -36.22 3.82 -10.75
N VAL A 396 -35.48 4.42 -9.82
CA VAL A 396 -35.99 5.40 -8.85
C VAL A 396 -35.17 6.67 -8.95
N ARG A 397 -35.83 7.82 -8.95
CA ARG A 397 -35.15 9.12 -8.87
C ARG A 397 -34.75 9.40 -7.43
N ILE A 398 -33.50 9.78 -7.22
CA ILE A 398 -32.99 10.21 -5.92
C ILE A 398 -32.95 11.74 -5.89
N ASP A 399 -33.38 12.33 -4.77
CA ASP A 399 -33.29 13.77 -4.57
C ASP A 399 -31.85 14.17 -4.23
N ALA A 400 -31.08 14.46 -5.28
CA ALA A 400 -29.69 14.88 -5.20
C ALA A 400 -29.50 16.26 -5.84
N ARG A 401 -30.43 17.20 -5.57
CA ARG A 401 -30.29 18.59 -6.02
C ARG A 401 -28.95 19.16 -5.59
N GLU A 402 -28.36 19.95 -6.49
CA GLU A 402 -27.09 20.64 -6.24
C GLU A 402 -25.93 19.67 -5.94
N ALA A 403 -25.97 18.44 -6.46
CA ALA A 403 -24.89 17.48 -6.26
C ALA A 403 -23.67 17.77 -7.16
N THR A 404 -22.46 17.53 -6.62
CA THR A 404 -21.18 17.46 -7.35
C THR A 404 -20.60 16.05 -7.41
N GLY A 405 -21.22 15.11 -6.69
CA GLY A 405 -20.89 13.69 -6.72
C GLY A 405 -21.85 12.89 -5.87
N THR A 406 -22.05 11.62 -6.23
CA THR A 406 -22.93 10.72 -5.47
C THR A 406 -22.30 9.34 -5.25
N ARG A 407 -22.69 8.66 -4.15
CA ARG A 407 -22.29 7.28 -3.83
C ARG A 407 -23.48 6.49 -3.31
N VAL A 408 -23.60 5.22 -3.70
CA VAL A 408 -24.52 4.26 -3.08
C VAL A 408 -23.71 3.24 -2.30
N LEU A 409 -24.15 2.94 -1.08
CA LEU A 409 -23.50 2.01 -0.16
C LEU A 409 -24.58 1.14 0.51
N THR A 410 -24.19 -0.06 0.92
CA THR A 410 -25.00 -0.96 1.73
C THR A 410 -24.33 -1.22 3.07
N ASP A 411 -25.10 -1.27 4.16
CA ASP A 411 -24.60 -1.70 5.46
C ASP A 411 -24.83 -3.21 5.66
N ALA A 412 -24.18 -3.80 6.67
CA ALA A 412 -24.34 -5.24 6.94
C ALA A 412 -25.69 -5.63 7.58
N ALA A 413 -26.57 -4.66 7.85
CA ALA A 413 -27.96 -4.89 8.21
C ALA A 413 -28.89 -4.83 6.98
N GLY A 414 -28.35 -4.60 5.77
CA GLY A 414 -29.11 -4.47 4.53
C GLY A 414 -29.71 -3.07 4.32
N GLY A 415 -29.28 -2.08 5.11
CA GLY A 415 -29.58 -0.68 4.91
C GLY A 415 -28.96 -0.15 3.62
N ILE A 416 -29.69 0.71 2.93
CA ILE A 416 -29.23 1.36 1.69
C ILE A 416 -28.96 2.82 2.00
N HIS A 417 -27.77 3.29 1.64
CA HIS A 417 -27.32 4.64 1.89
C HIS A 417 -26.93 5.30 0.58
N VAL A 418 -27.39 6.54 0.38
CA VAL A 418 -26.91 7.40 -0.70
C VAL A 418 -26.23 8.60 -0.09
N LEU A 419 -25.00 8.86 -0.52
CA LEU A 419 -24.22 10.03 -0.12
C LEU A 419 -24.20 11.02 -1.27
N VAL A 420 -24.51 12.28 -0.98
CA VAL A 420 -24.62 13.36 -1.97
C VAL A 420 -23.66 14.48 -1.59
N GLN A 421 -22.76 14.85 -2.49
CA GLN A 421 -21.79 15.93 -2.26
C GLN A 421 -22.39 17.28 -2.70
N ASP A 422 -22.44 18.26 -1.82
CA ASP A 422 -23.07 19.56 -2.10
C ASP A 422 -22.19 20.47 -2.96
N ARG A 423 -22.79 21.10 -3.98
CA ARG A 423 -22.14 22.02 -4.93
C ARG A 423 -21.67 23.33 -4.30
N ALA A 424 -22.44 23.87 -3.37
CA ALA A 424 -22.16 25.16 -2.73
C ALA A 424 -20.84 25.17 -1.93
N ALA A 425 -20.38 24.00 -1.47
CA ALA A 425 -19.16 23.86 -0.68
C ALA A 425 -17.86 23.93 -1.50
N ALA A 426 -17.91 23.80 -2.84
CA ALA A 426 -16.70 23.80 -3.68
C ALA A 426 -15.96 25.16 -3.75
N THR A 427 -16.47 26.21 -3.10
CA THR A 427 -15.92 27.58 -3.20
C THR A 427 -14.77 27.87 -2.23
N ASP A 428 -14.62 27.07 -1.16
CA ASP A 428 -13.52 27.17 -0.17
C ASP A 428 -12.53 25.98 -0.24
N GLY A 429 -12.76 25.03 -1.16
CA GLY A 429 -11.96 23.82 -1.33
C GLY A 429 -12.39 22.63 -0.46
N GLN A 430 -13.44 22.77 0.38
CA GLN A 430 -13.94 21.69 1.23
C GLN A 430 -15.06 20.89 0.55
N ARG A 431 -15.16 19.59 0.87
CA ARG A 431 -16.29 18.75 0.43
C ARG A 431 -17.28 18.61 1.57
N ARG A 432 -18.54 18.97 1.33
CA ARG A 432 -19.66 18.71 2.24
C ARG A 432 -20.53 17.62 1.66
N TRP A 433 -20.94 16.68 2.50
CA TRP A 433 -21.74 15.53 2.12
C TRP A 433 -23.04 15.50 2.89
N ARG A 434 -24.11 15.04 2.25
CA ARG A 434 -25.39 14.69 2.86
C ARG A 434 -25.57 13.19 2.80
N HIS A 435 -26.05 12.62 3.89
CA HIS A 435 -26.36 11.19 4.01
C HIS A 435 -27.86 10.97 3.93
N LEU A 436 -28.28 10.30 2.87
CA LEU A 436 -29.65 9.84 2.66
C LEU A 436 -29.73 8.36 3.03
N ARG A 437 -30.57 8.02 4.02
CA ARG A 437 -30.93 6.64 4.30
C ARG A 437 -32.18 6.28 3.52
N LEU A 438 -32.12 5.22 2.72
CA LEU A 438 -33.26 4.76 1.94
C LEU A 438 -33.95 3.58 2.64
N ASP A 439 -35.27 3.54 2.53
CA ASP A 439 -36.04 2.34 2.84
C ASP A 439 -35.66 1.22 1.86
N ALA A 440 -35.30 0.05 2.38
CA ALA A 440 -34.79 -1.02 1.54
C ALA A 440 -35.83 -1.50 0.51
N GLU A 441 -37.13 -1.42 0.79
CA GLU A 441 -38.16 -1.93 -0.11
C GLU A 441 -38.67 -0.89 -1.10
N THR A 442 -39.02 0.29 -0.60
CA THR A 442 -39.62 1.36 -1.38
C THR A 442 -38.58 2.25 -2.05
N LEU A 443 -37.34 2.26 -1.56
CA LEU A 443 -36.25 3.18 -1.92
C LEU A 443 -36.58 4.66 -1.67
N GLY A 444 -37.61 4.93 -0.87
CA GLY A 444 -37.90 6.29 -0.40
C GLY A 444 -36.90 6.71 0.67
N THR A 445 -36.52 8.00 0.67
CA THR A 445 -35.68 8.56 1.75
C THR A 445 -36.42 8.49 3.08
N THR A 446 -35.81 7.81 4.05
CA THR A 446 -36.33 7.63 5.42
C THR A 446 -35.67 8.56 6.43
N GLY A 447 -34.49 9.08 6.09
CA GLY A 447 -33.75 10.05 6.90
C GLY A 447 -32.69 10.73 6.07
N GLU A 448 -32.42 11.99 6.40
CA GLU A 448 -31.35 12.79 5.82
C GLU A 448 -30.54 13.42 6.96
N THR A 449 -29.23 13.23 6.93
CA THR A 449 -28.31 13.79 7.92
C THR A 449 -27.19 14.55 7.21
N PRO A 450 -26.97 15.83 7.50
CA PRO A 450 -25.78 16.53 7.01
C PRO A 450 -24.54 15.93 7.67
N LEU A 451 -23.53 15.61 6.88
CA LEU A 451 -22.22 15.20 7.39
C LEU A 451 -21.43 16.50 7.57
N SER A 452 -21.44 17.03 8.78
CA SER A 452 -20.93 18.35 9.13
C SER A 452 -19.41 18.47 9.18
N THR A 453 -18.69 17.40 8.82
CA THR A 453 -17.24 17.37 8.92
C THR A 453 -16.63 17.94 7.65
N GLU A 454 -15.66 18.84 7.84
CA GLU A 454 -14.74 19.32 6.82
C GLU A 454 -13.91 18.12 6.34
N ILE A 455 -14.45 17.33 5.40
CA ILE A 455 -13.84 16.07 4.98
C ILE A 455 -13.12 16.29 3.66
N ALA A 456 -11.81 16.03 3.62
CA ALA A 456 -11.02 16.03 2.39
C ALA A 456 -11.29 14.78 1.51
N GLY A 457 -11.72 13.66 2.12
CA GLY A 457 -11.91 12.36 1.46
C GLY A 457 -13.28 12.09 0.79
N THR A 458 -13.31 11.01 0.02
CA THR A 458 -14.50 10.43 -0.65
C THR A 458 -15.02 9.25 0.17
N PRO A 459 -16.31 9.18 0.54
CA PRO A 459 -16.86 8.01 1.22
C PRO A 459 -16.76 6.73 0.39
N VAL A 460 -16.38 5.62 1.04
CA VAL A 460 -16.20 4.30 0.41
C VAL A 460 -16.93 3.16 1.11
N ALA A 461 -17.32 3.28 2.38
CA ALA A 461 -18.11 2.25 3.08
C ALA A 461 -18.93 2.82 4.26
N VAL A 462 -19.85 1.99 4.79
CA VAL A 462 -20.63 2.26 6.02
C VAL A 462 -20.42 1.11 7.01
N GLY A 463 -20.03 1.44 8.24
CA GLY A 463 -19.85 0.51 9.35
C GLY A 463 -21.16 0.00 9.94
N LEU A 464 -21.08 -1.04 10.77
CA LEU A 464 -22.23 -1.69 11.43
C LEU A 464 -23.01 -0.75 12.37
N ASP A 465 -22.33 0.25 12.91
CA ASP A 465 -22.86 1.29 13.78
C ASP A 465 -23.37 2.52 12.99
N GLY A 466 -23.29 2.49 11.65
CA GLY A 466 -23.62 3.61 10.79
C GLY A 466 -22.50 4.64 10.62
N SER A 467 -21.30 4.38 11.13
CA SER A 467 -20.11 5.19 10.84
C SER A 467 -19.75 5.14 9.36
N LEU A 468 -19.17 6.21 8.82
CA LEU A 468 -18.73 6.27 7.43
C LEU A 468 -17.24 6.04 7.34
N VAL A 469 -16.82 5.21 6.38
CA VAL A 469 -15.42 5.07 5.99
C VAL A 469 -15.18 5.95 4.77
N LEU A 470 -14.14 6.78 4.85
CA LEU A 470 -13.75 7.81 3.91
C LEU A 470 -12.38 7.47 3.35
N GLN A 471 -12.12 7.79 2.09
CA GLN A 471 -10.83 7.66 1.43
C GLN A 471 -10.30 9.06 1.07
N ASP A 472 -9.18 9.46 1.67
CA ASP A 472 -8.46 10.69 1.33
C ASP A 472 -7.08 10.33 0.74
N GLY A 473 -6.92 10.47 -0.56
CA GLY A 473 -5.74 9.95 -1.28
C GLY A 473 -5.55 8.43 -1.04
N ALA A 474 -4.45 8.07 -0.38
CA ALA A 474 -4.10 6.71 0.01
C ALA A 474 -4.48 6.37 1.47
N GLN A 475 -5.15 7.26 2.19
CA GLN A 475 -5.52 7.06 3.59
C GLN A 475 -7.01 6.79 3.73
N LEU A 476 -7.38 5.97 4.71
CA LEU A 476 -8.77 5.82 5.12
C LEU A 476 -9.05 6.67 6.35
N ALA A 477 -10.28 7.14 6.54
CA ALA A 477 -10.72 7.76 7.78
C ALA A 477 -12.10 7.24 8.16
N ILE A 478 -12.38 7.08 9.44
CA ILE A 478 -13.71 6.71 9.94
C ILE A 478 -14.32 7.94 10.59
N ALA A 479 -15.48 8.36 10.09
CA ALA A 479 -16.27 9.43 10.66
C ALA A 479 -17.56 8.86 11.26
N ALA A 480 -17.71 8.97 12.58
CA ALA A 480 -19.00 8.75 13.24
C ALA A 480 -19.85 10.03 13.16
N PRO A 481 -21.20 9.94 13.11
CA PRO A 481 -22.07 11.11 13.10
C PRO A 481 -21.84 12.00 14.33
N GLY A 482 -21.39 13.24 14.11
CA GLY A 482 -21.18 14.23 15.18
C GLY A 482 -19.81 14.20 15.86
N GLU A 483 -18.86 13.39 15.38
CA GLU A 483 -17.51 13.28 15.94
C GLU A 483 -16.44 13.68 14.91
N ALA A 484 -15.25 14.04 15.39
CA ALA A 484 -14.09 14.30 14.53
C ALA A 484 -13.64 12.99 13.86
N PRO A 485 -13.27 13.01 12.56
CA PRO A 485 -12.84 11.80 11.85
C PRO A 485 -11.57 11.21 12.47
N LEU A 486 -11.58 9.91 12.69
CA LEU A 486 -10.39 9.14 13.08
C LEU A 486 -9.64 8.75 11.79
N ALA A 487 -8.45 9.29 11.57
CA ALA A 487 -7.62 8.91 10.42
C ALA A 487 -7.03 7.50 10.65
N LEU A 488 -7.33 6.58 9.75
CA LEU A 488 -6.65 5.30 9.60
C LEU A 488 -5.56 5.47 8.54
N ALA A 489 -4.32 5.64 8.99
CA ALA A 489 -3.17 5.50 8.11
C ALA A 489 -3.09 4.03 7.66
N GLY A 490 -3.50 3.80 6.43
CA GLY A 490 -3.59 2.46 5.86
C GLY A 490 -4.24 2.55 4.50
N GLY A 491 -3.42 2.52 3.45
CA GLY A 491 -3.89 2.27 2.10
C GLY A 491 -4.65 0.95 2.07
N LEU A 492 -5.95 1.03 1.81
CA LEU A 492 -6.62 -0.08 1.16
C LEU A 492 -5.99 -0.24 -0.22
N ARG A 493 -5.05 -1.17 -0.31
CA ARG A 493 -5.05 -2.08 -1.46
C ARG A 493 -5.32 -3.47 -0.93
N ARG A 494 -6.60 -3.77 -0.76
CA ARG A 494 -7.13 -5.08 -1.10
C ARG A 494 -8.26 -4.85 -2.08
N PHE A 495 -8.19 -5.56 -3.19
CA PHE A 495 -9.37 -5.95 -3.94
C PHE A 495 -10.17 -6.91 -3.09
#